data_AF-A0A4S0K1R7-F1
#
_entry.id   AF-A0A4S0K1R7-F1
#
_cell.length_a   1.000
_cell.length_b   1.000
_cell.length_c   1.000
_cell.angle_alpha   90.00
_cell.angle_beta   90.00
_cell.angle_gamma   90.00
#
_symmetry.space_group_name_H-M   'P 1'
#
loop_
_entity.id
_entity.type
_entity.pdbx_description
1 polymer ?
#
loop_
_entity_poly.entity_id
_entity_poly.type
_entity_poly.pdbx_seq_one_letter_code
_entity_poly.pdbx_strand_id
1 'polypeptide(L)'
;MYIDHHHLLPGSAPSLRFGPATASRIDGLLVEAKGCVVGRQRGRSFVDINVDGAPQRVEFDRDADLGLLLANIKARGIPLHRDREVIAAVLGMGGVLILAIALAVWLRP
;
A
#
# COMPACT_ATOMS: atom_id res chain seq x y z
N MET A 1 -1.76 -19.41 -0.65
CA MET A 1 -2.90 -18.96 -1.48
C MET A 1 -3.39 -17.66 -0.86
N TYR A 2 -3.04 -16.51 -1.45
CA TYR A 2 -3.38 -15.19 -0.87
C TYR A 2 -4.71 -14.75 -1.48
N ILE A 3 -5.76 -14.69 -0.67
CA ILE A 3 -7.08 -14.25 -1.11
C ILE A 3 -7.00 -12.72 -1.21
N ASP A 4 -7.25 -12.23 -2.42
CA ASP A 4 -7.31 -10.81 -2.70
C ASP A 4 -8.64 -10.29 -2.14
N HIS A 5 -8.62 -9.38 -1.17
CA HIS A 5 -9.82 -8.84 -0.54
C HIS A 5 -10.11 -7.40 -0.99
N HIS A 6 -9.28 -6.81 -1.87
CA HIS A 6 -9.42 -5.41 -2.27
C HIS A 6 -10.64 -5.14 -3.15
N HIS A 7 -11.11 -6.15 -3.88
CA HIS A 7 -12.33 -6.05 -4.70
C HIS A 7 -13.63 -6.21 -3.89
N LEU A 8 -13.54 -6.51 -2.58
CA LEU A 8 -14.69 -6.58 -1.68
C LEU A 8 -14.97 -5.26 -0.95
N LEU A 9 -14.12 -4.24 -1.14
CA LEU A 9 -14.31 -2.90 -0.59
C LEU A 9 -15.07 -2.05 -1.62
N PRO A 10 -16.35 -1.67 -1.37
CA PRO A 10 -17.09 -0.81 -2.28
C PRO A 10 -16.41 0.57 -2.32
N GLY A 11 -15.80 0.89 -3.47
CA GLY A 11 -15.06 2.16 -3.68
C GLY A 11 -13.62 2.02 -4.19
N SER A 12 -13.11 0.81 -4.43
CA SER A 12 -11.77 0.64 -5.01
C SER A 12 -11.73 1.18 -6.44
N ALA A 13 -11.01 2.29 -6.65
CA ALA A 13 -10.77 2.83 -7.98
C ALA A 13 -10.04 1.78 -8.87
N PRO A 14 -10.40 1.68 -10.16
CA PRO A 14 -9.76 0.71 -11.06
C PRO A 14 -8.24 0.91 -11.10
N SER A 15 -7.48 -0.18 -11.13
CA SER A 15 -6.02 -0.10 -11.17
C SER A 15 -5.56 0.58 -12.46
N LEU A 16 -4.61 1.49 -12.32
CA LEU A 16 -3.94 2.15 -13.42
C LEU A 16 -2.73 1.32 -13.84
N ARG A 17 -2.54 1.12 -15.14
CA ARG A 17 -1.28 0.56 -15.64
C ARG A 17 -0.29 1.67 -15.89
N PHE A 18 0.94 1.51 -15.40
CA PHE A 18 2.00 2.45 -15.68
C PHE A 18 2.37 2.42 -17.16
N GLY A 19 2.35 3.58 -17.82
CA GLY A 19 2.70 3.74 -19.21
C GLY A 19 2.63 5.19 -19.68
N PRO A 20 3.03 5.48 -20.93
CA PRO A 20 3.08 6.86 -21.44
C PRO A 20 1.72 7.56 -21.39
N ALA A 21 0.64 6.82 -21.65
CA ALA A 21 -0.72 7.34 -21.65
C ALA A 21 -1.25 7.70 -20.24
N THR A 22 -0.69 7.11 -19.19
CA THR A 22 -1.13 7.30 -17.81
C THR A 22 -0.15 8.14 -16.98
N ALA A 23 1.02 8.47 -17.53
CA ALA A 23 2.08 9.20 -16.85
C ALA A 23 1.61 10.55 -16.28
N SER A 24 0.90 11.37 -17.06
CA SER A 24 0.38 12.67 -16.61
C SER A 24 -0.63 12.53 -15.46
N ARG A 25 -1.49 11.50 -15.51
CA ARG A 25 -2.45 11.20 -14.45
C ARG A 25 -1.74 10.76 -13.17
N ILE A 26 -0.71 9.93 -13.29
CA ILE A 26 0.09 9.45 -12.15
C ILE A 26 0.86 10.61 -11.52
N ASP A 27 1.42 11.51 -12.33
CA ASP A 27 2.09 12.71 -11.82
C ASP A 27 1.13 13.62 -11.05
N GLY A 28 -0.11 13.77 -11.51
CA GLY A 28 -1.16 14.48 -10.79
C GLY A 28 -1.49 13.83 -9.44
N LEU A 29 -1.65 12.50 -9.41
CA LEU A 29 -1.87 11.75 -8.17
C LEU A 29 -0.72 11.92 -7.17
N LEU A 30 0.53 11.99 -7.66
CA LEU A 30 1.70 12.19 -6.82
C LEU A 30 1.79 13.60 -6.22
N VAL A 31 1.14 14.61 -6.80
CA VAL A 31 1.09 15.97 -6.21
C VAL A 31 0.24 15.97 -4.95
N GLU A 32 -0.84 15.19 -4.94
CA GLU A 32 -1.81 15.14 -3.84
C GLU A 32 -1.56 13.96 -2.88
N ALA A 33 -0.55 13.14 -3.17
CA ALA A 33 -0.24 11.93 -2.40
C ALA A 33 0.23 12.27 -0.98
N LYS A 34 -0.45 11.70 0.02
CA LYS A 34 -0.02 11.76 1.43
C LYS A 34 0.93 10.63 1.81
N GLY A 35 0.99 9.59 0.99
CA GLY A 35 1.88 8.46 1.16
C GLY A 35 1.69 7.43 0.06
N CYS A 36 2.70 6.60 -0.14
CA CYS A 36 2.70 5.52 -1.11
C CYS A 36 3.03 4.20 -0.43
N VAL A 37 2.37 3.13 -0.85
CA VAL A 37 2.66 1.77 -0.38
C VAL A 37 3.13 0.93 -1.56
N VAL A 38 4.24 0.22 -1.39
CA VAL A 38 4.82 -0.65 -2.43
C VAL A 38 4.58 -2.10 -2.07
N GLY A 39 4.09 -2.85 -3.06
CA GLY A 39 3.81 -4.26 -2.91
C GLY A 39 4.05 -5.06 -4.18
N ARG A 40 3.84 -6.38 -4.07
CA ARG A 40 3.90 -7.30 -5.20
C ARG A 40 2.72 -8.26 -5.13
N GLN A 41 1.92 -8.31 -6.19
CA GLN A 41 0.73 -9.16 -6.28
C GLN A 41 0.72 -9.92 -7.61
N ARG A 42 0.47 -11.23 -7.56
CA ARG A 42 0.42 -12.12 -8.75
C ARG A 42 1.64 -11.98 -9.68
N GLY A 43 2.83 -11.79 -9.09
CA GLY A 43 4.08 -11.62 -9.82
C GLY A 43 4.36 -10.21 -10.35
N ARG A 44 3.39 -9.30 -10.27
CA ARG A 44 3.50 -7.90 -10.72
C ARG A 44 3.76 -6.97 -9.55
N SER A 45 4.63 -6.00 -9.76
CA SER A 45 4.90 -4.94 -8.80
C SER A 45 3.78 -3.91 -8.88
N PHE A 46 3.37 -3.35 -7.75
CA PHE A 46 2.38 -2.28 -7.68
C PHE A 46 2.77 -1.22 -6.65
N VAL A 47 2.23 -0.02 -6.85
CA VAL A 47 2.29 1.09 -5.90
C VAL A 47 0.87 1.57 -5.67
N ASP A 48 0.43 1.54 -4.42
CA ASP A 48 -0.82 2.17 -4.01
C ASP A 48 -0.50 3.60 -3.56
N ILE A 49 -0.96 4.58 -4.34
CA ILE A 49 -0.80 6.00 -4.05
C ILE A 49 -2.01 6.44 -3.24
N ASN A 50 -1.80 6.88 -2.00
CA ASN A 50 -2.89 7.32 -1.14
C ASN A 50 -3.17 8.80 -1.35
N VAL A 51 -4.32 9.10 -1.96
CA VAL A 51 -4.84 10.46 -2.16
C VAL A 51 -6.08 10.61 -1.31
N ASP A 52 -6.03 11.48 -0.30
CA ASP A 52 -7.15 11.77 0.61
C ASP A 52 -7.86 10.55 1.22
N GLY A 53 -7.10 9.48 1.50
CA GLY A 53 -7.63 8.25 2.12
C GLY A 53 -8.17 7.22 1.11
N ALA A 54 -8.17 7.55 -0.18
CA ALA A 54 -8.49 6.63 -1.26
C ALA A 54 -7.19 6.09 -1.90
N PRO A 55 -6.88 4.79 -1.73
CA PRO A 55 -5.72 4.19 -2.38
C PRO A 55 -5.98 4.01 -3.88
N GLN A 56 -5.16 4.66 -4.70
CA GLN A 56 -5.15 4.47 -6.15
C GLN A 56 -4.00 3.53 -6.53
N ARG A 57 -4.35 2.35 -7.01
CA ARG A 57 -3.37 1.34 -7.42
C ARG A 57 -2.76 1.66 -8.78
N VAL A 58 -1.43 1.60 -8.86
CA VAL A 58 -0.64 1.65 -10.08
C VAL A 58 0.13 0.35 -10.23
N GLU A 59 -0.12 -0.39 -11.31
CA GLU A 59 0.54 -1.66 -11.63
C GLU A 59 1.65 -1.48 -12.66
N PHE A 60 2.71 -2.25 -12.51
CA PHE A 60 3.89 -2.23 -13.37
C PHE A 60 4.09 -3.58 -14.05
N ASP A 61 4.26 -3.57 -15.37
CA ASP A 61 4.64 -4.76 -16.14
C ASP A 61 6.16 -5.01 -16.09
N ARG A 62 6.98 -3.97 -15.86
CA ARG A 62 8.44 -4.07 -15.77
C ARG A 62 8.97 -3.45 -14.48
N ASP A 63 9.95 -4.10 -13.86
CA ASP A 63 10.57 -3.60 -12.63
C ASP A 63 11.38 -2.29 -12.84
N ALA A 64 11.85 -2.02 -14.07
CA ALA A 64 12.51 -0.75 -14.41
C ALA A 64 11.54 0.45 -14.31
N ASP A 65 10.28 0.26 -14.72
CA ASP A 65 9.24 1.29 -14.65
C ASP A 65 8.86 1.60 -13.19
N LEU A 66 8.84 0.57 -12.34
CA LEU A 66 8.69 0.74 -10.90
C LEU A 66 9.84 1.58 -10.33
N GLY A 67 11.08 1.27 -10.69
CA GLY A 67 12.26 2.03 -10.24
C GLY A 67 12.17 3.51 -10.57
N LEU A 68 11.65 3.85 -11.75
CA LEU A 68 11.45 5.24 -12.18
C LEU A 68 10.39 5.95 -11.34
N LEU A 69 9.25 5.31 -11.06
CA LEU A 69 8.24 5.93 -10.18
C LEU A 69 8.76 6.09 -8.75
N LEU A 70 9.47 5.09 -8.22
CA LEU A 70 10.05 5.16 -6.87
C LEU A 70 11.07 6.30 -6.73
N ALA A 71 11.88 6.55 -7.77
CA ALA A 71 12.78 7.68 -7.80
C ALA A 71 12.02 9.01 -7.76
N ASN A 72 10.92 9.14 -8.52
CA ASN A 72 10.07 10.34 -8.53
C ASN A 72 9.39 10.57 -7.16
N ILE A 73 8.84 9.51 -6.55
CA ILE A 73 8.24 9.54 -5.20
C ILE A 73 9.27 10.02 -4.17
N LYS A 74 10.48 9.46 -4.21
CA LYS A 74 11.56 9.82 -3.29
C LYS A 74 12.03 11.26 -3.51
N ALA A 75 12.15 11.70 -4.76
CA ALA A 75 12.52 13.07 -5.09
C ALA A 75 11.51 14.10 -4.57
N ARG A 76 10.22 13.71 -4.50
CA ARG A 76 9.14 14.54 -3.93
C ARG A 76 9.02 14.45 -2.41
N GLY A 77 9.82 13.62 -1.75
CA GLY A 77 9.76 13.43 -0.30
C GLY A 77 8.47 12.74 0.19
N ILE A 78 7.76 12.04 -0.69
CA ILE A 78 6.51 11.37 -0.32
C ILE A 78 6.85 10.13 0.52
N PRO A 79 6.21 9.93 1.70
CA PRO A 79 6.46 8.77 2.54
C PRO A 79 6.18 7.46 1.80
N LEU A 80 7.17 6.58 1.73
CA LEU A 80 7.09 5.29 1.05
C LEU A 80 7.14 4.15 2.07
N HIS A 81 6.07 3.37 2.15
CA HIS A 81 5.98 2.23 3.05
C HIS A 81 6.00 0.93 2.26
N ARG A 82 6.65 -0.12 2.79
CA ARG A 82 6.53 -1.47 2.23
C ARG A 82 5.38 -2.20 2.89
N ASP A 83 4.57 -2.93 2.10
CA ASP A 83 3.46 -3.76 2.61
C ASP A 83 3.87 -4.65 3.78
N ARG A 84 5.07 -5.22 3.74
CA ARG A 84 5.59 -6.08 4.82
C ARG A 84 5.75 -5.36 6.16
N GLU A 85 6.13 -4.08 6.14
CA GLU A 85 6.32 -3.27 7.35
C GLU A 85 4.97 -2.93 7.97
N VAL A 86 3.98 -2.60 7.14
CA VAL A 86 2.60 -2.33 7.59
C VAL A 86 1.97 -3.59 8.18
N ILE A 87 2.08 -4.74 7.51
CA ILE A 87 1.58 -6.02 8.00
C ILE A 87 2.26 -6.40 9.33
N ALA A 88 3.59 -6.24 9.42
CA ALA A 88 4.32 -6.53 10.65
C ALA A 88 3.87 -5.64 11.82
N ALA A 89 3.66 -4.34 11.58
CA ALA A 89 3.16 -3.41 12.60
C ALA A 89 1.76 -3.80 13.08
N VAL A 90 0.84 -4.14 12.17
CA VAL A 90 -0.52 -4.59 12.51
C VAL A 90 -0.49 -5.89 13.31
N LEU A 91 0.32 -6.87 12.90
CA LEU A 91 0.48 -8.12 13.65
C LEU A 91 1.08 -7.89 15.04
N GLY A 92 2.05 -6.99 15.17
CA GLY A 92 2.64 -6.61 16.44
C GLY A 92 1.61 -6.02 17.40
N MET A 93 0.81 -5.05 16.94
CA MET A 93 -0.26 -4.45 17.75
C MET A 93 -1.31 -5.48 18.16
N GLY A 94 -1.73 -6.35 17.23
CA GLY A 94 -2.68 -7.42 17.51
C GLY A 94 -2.15 -8.41 18.56
N GLY A 95 -0.88 -8.79 18.47
CA GLY A 95 -0.24 -9.67 19.44
C GLY A 95 -0.19 -9.09 20.85
N VAL A 96 0.16 -7.80 20.97
CA VAL A 96 0.15 -7.09 22.26
C VAL A 96 -1.26 -7.03 22.85
N LEU A 97 -2.27 -6.77 22.03
CA LEU A 97 -3.66 -6.72 22.48
C LEU A 97 -4.13 -8.10 23.00
N ILE A 98 -3.85 -9.18 22.27
CA ILE A 98 -4.18 -10.55 22.70
C ILE A 98 -3.50 -10.88 24.03
N LEU A 99 -2.22 -10.52 24.17
CA LEU A 99 -1.47 -10.74 25.41
C LEU A 99 -2.08 -9.98 26.59
N ALA A 100 -2.47 -8.71 26.38
CA ALA A 100 -3.11 -7.90 27.40
C ALA A 100 -4.47 -8.47 27.82
N ILE A 101 -5.28 -8.96 26.88
CA ILE A 101 -6.55 -9.64 27.17
C ILE A 101 -6.32 -10.93 27.96
N ALA A 102 -5.35 -11.76 27.54
CA ALA A 102 -5.02 -13.00 28.23
C ALA A 102 -4.57 -12.75 29.67
N LEU A 103 -3.71 -11.74 29.88
CA LEU A 103 -3.30 -11.28 31.22
C LEU A 103 -4.48 -10.79 32.05
N ALA A 104 -5.38 -9.99 31.46
CA ALA A 104 -6.56 -9.49 32.15
C ALA A 104 -7.54 -10.60 32.55
N VAL A 105 -7.67 -11.65 31.73
CA VAL A 105 -8.47 -12.85 32.06
C VAL A 105 -7.78 -13.68 33.15
N TRP A 106 -6.47 -13.86 33.07
CA TRP A 106 -5.71 -14.66 34.04
C TRP A 106 -5.65 -14.01 35.43
N LEU A 107 -5.58 -12.68 35.48
CA LEU A 107 -5.60 -11.89 36.73
C LEU A 107 -7.01 -11.63 37.25
N ARG A 108 -8.05 -12.06 36.53
CA ARG A 108 -9.43 -11.99 37.00
C ARG A 108 -9.65 -13.18 37.96
N PRO A 109 -9.89 -12.94 39.26
CA PRO A 109 -10.17 -14.00 40.22
C PRO A 109 -11.48 -14.74 39.90
#